data_AF-A0A318IBQ9-F1
#
_entry.id   AF-A0A318IBQ9-F1
#
_cell.length_a   1.000
_cell.length_b   1.000
_cell.length_c   1.000
_cell.angle_alpha   90.00
_cell.angle_beta   90.00
_cell.angle_gamma   90.00
#
_symmetry.space_group_name_H-M   'P 1'
#
loop_
_entity.id
_entity.type
_entity.pdbx_description
1 polymer ?
#
loop_
_entity_poly.entity_id
_entity_poly.type
_entity_poly.pdbx_seq_one_letter_code
_entity_poly.pdbx_strand_id
1 'polypeptide(L)'
;MKSLIGHPIVIYVAAGLACLCIMVIVDYLLGTEAEHLNAWAIVNKLFGRGTGVGDSRSIQYMGLFGATLLMLIVNGLFGVLLIGFIKLLIGLVHA
;
A
#
# COMPACT_ATOMS: atom_id res chain seq x y z
N MET A 1 -12.98 15.93 22.70
CA MET A 1 -12.16 14.94 21.97
C MET A 1 -12.95 13.65 21.85
N LYS A 2 -13.64 13.41 20.73
CA LYS A 2 -14.37 12.15 20.50
C LYS A 2 -13.34 11.04 20.23
N SER A 3 -13.48 9.97 21.00
CA SER A 3 -12.68 8.73 21.05
C SER A 3 -11.75 8.45 19.87
N LEU A 4 -10.50 8.13 20.21
CA LEU A 4 -9.43 7.60 19.36
C LEU A 4 -9.83 6.37 18.51
N ILE A 5 -11.00 5.77 18.76
CA ILE A 5 -11.50 4.52 18.17
C ILE A 5 -12.77 4.76 17.31
N GLY A 6 -13.30 5.99 17.23
CA GLY A 6 -14.65 6.27 16.72
C GLY A 6 -14.80 6.51 15.21
N HIS A 7 -13.78 6.28 14.39
CA HIS A 7 -13.94 6.37 12.94
C HIS A 7 -14.31 4.99 12.39
N PRO A 8 -15.33 4.88 11.50
CA PRO A 8 -15.68 3.61 10.91
C PRO A 8 -14.45 2.98 10.27
N ILE A 9 -14.27 1.67 10.46
CA ILE A 9 -13.17 0.87 9.90
C ILE A 9 -12.94 1.16 8.40
N VAL A 10 -14.02 1.55 7.71
CA VAL A 10 -14.07 2.05 6.33
C VAL A 10 -13.02 3.12 6.03
N ILE A 11 -12.74 4.06 6.93
CA ILE A 11 -11.75 5.14 6.68
C ILE A 11 -10.33 4.57 6.63
N TYR A 12 -10.01 3.62 7.51
CA TYR A 12 -8.70 2.96 7.52
C TYR A 12 -8.51 2.07 6.28
N VAL A 13 -9.56 1.35 5.88
CA VAL A 13 -9.56 0.56 4.65
C VAL A 13 -9.40 1.46 3.41
N ALA A 14 -10.13 2.58 3.35
CA ALA A 14 -10.02 3.54 2.26
C ALA A 14 -8.61 4.16 2.17
N ALA A 15 -8.02 4.51 3.32
CA ALA A 15 -6.65 5.01 3.37
C ALA A 15 -5.63 3.96 2.90
N GLY A 16 -5.77 2.70 3.33
CA GLY A 16 -4.91 1.60 2.87
C GLY A 16 -5.03 1.33 1.37
N LEU A 17 -6.26 1.38 0.83
CA LEU A 17 -6.49 1.28 -0.61
C LEU A 17 -5.90 2.47 -1.38
N ALA A 18 -6.00 3.69 -0.85
CA ALA A 18 -5.39 4.86 -1.46
C ALA A 18 -3.86 4.73 -1.48
N CYS A 19 -3.24 4.29 -0.39
CA CYS A 19 -1.81 3.98 -0.35
C CYS A 19 -1.43 2.93 -1.39
N LEU A 20 -2.21 1.86 -1.51
CA LEU A 20 -1.98 0.82 -2.52
C LEU A 20 -2.06 1.39 -3.95
N CYS A 21 -3.06 2.21 -4.26
CA CYS A 21 -3.19 2.84 -5.57
C CYS A 21 -1.99 3.73 -5.89
N ILE A 22 -1.54 4.54 -4.92
CA ILE A 22 -0.35 5.38 -5.08
C ILE A 22 0.87 4.52 -5.33
N MET A 23 1.07 3.45 -4.54
CA MET A 23 2.18 2.53 -4.69
C MET A 23 2.20 1.88 -6.07
N VAL A 24 1.04 1.42 -6.58
CA VAL A 24 0.94 0.86 -7.92
C VAL A 24 1.35 1.88 -9.00
N ILE A 25 0.96 3.14 -8.85
CA ILE A 25 1.35 4.20 -9.80
C ILE A 25 2.85 4.48 -9.70
N VAL A 26 3.40 4.59 -8.49
CA VAL A 26 4.82 4.84 -8.26
C VAL A 26 5.67 3.69 -8.82
N ASP A 27 5.29 2.44 -8.54
CA ASP A 27 6.03 1.27 -9.01
C ASP A 27 5.92 1.08 -10.52
N TYR A 28 4.82 1.52 -11.14
CA TYR A 28 4.71 1.60 -12.59
C TYR A 28 5.72 2.58 -13.18
N LEU A 29 5.89 3.76 -12.58
CA LEU A 29 6.85 4.77 -13.03
C LEU A 29 8.30 4.35 -12.77
N LEU A 30 8.55 3.64 -11.66
CA LEU A 30 9.86 3.12 -11.31
C LEU A 30 10.26 1.90 -12.15
N GLY A 31 9.30 1.11 -12.65
CA GLY A 31 9.57 -0.05 -13.50
C GLY A 31 10.54 -1.03 -12.86
N THR A 32 11.73 -1.16 -13.43
CA THR A 32 12.81 -2.06 -12.96
C THR A 32 13.47 -1.60 -11.65
N GLU A 33 13.34 -0.33 -11.27
CA GLU A 33 13.92 0.21 -10.03
C GLU A 33 13.18 -0.27 -8.77
N ALA A 34 11.93 -0.75 -8.91
CA ALA A 34 11.14 -1.31 -7.82
C ALA A 34 11.56 -2.76 -7.51
N GLU A 35 12.79 -2.96 -7.03
CA GLU A 35 13.42 -4.28 -6.91
C GLU A 35 12.81 -5.14 -5.79
N HIS A 36 12.41 -4.54 -4.67
CA HIS A 36 12.02 -5.28 -3.47
C HIS A 36 10.55 -5.71 -3.47
N LEU A 37 9.64 -4.78 -3.75
CA LEU A 37 8.20 -4.98 -3.72
C LEU A 37 7.58 -4.11 -4.82
N ASN A 38 7.24 -4.72 -5.95
CA ASN A 38 6.64 -4.03 -7.09
C ASN A 38 5.13 -4.34 -7.16
N ALA A 39 4.32 -3.45 -6.60
CA ALA A 39 2.88 -3.57 -6.56
C ALA A 39 2.26 -3.59 -7.95
N TRP A 40 2.77 -2.80 -8.89
CA TRP A 40 2.29 -2.81 -10.28
C TRP A 40 2.49 -4.18 -10.94
N ALA A 41 3.68 -4.78 -10.76
CA ALA A 41 3.99 -6.08 -11.33
C ALA A 41 3.15 -7.19 -10.67
N ILE A 42 2.97 -7.14 -9.35
CA ILE A 42 2.12 -8.06 -8.59
C ILE A 42 0.67 -7.99 -9.12
N VAL A 43 0.10 -6.79 -9.23
CA VAL A 43 -1.28 -6.59 -9.69
C VAL A 43 -1.46 -7.13 -11.11
N ASN A 44 -0.57 -6.82 -12.04
CA ASN A 44 -0.66 -7.34 -13.41
C ASN A 44 -0.58 -8.87 -13.46
N LYS A 45 0.31 -9.49 -12.67
CA LYS A 45 0.41 -10.95 -12.58
C LYS A 45 -0.83 -11.59 -11.98
N LEU A 46 -1.48 -10.94 -11.01
CA LEU A 46 -2.78 -11.40 -10.48
C LEU A 46 -3.87 -11.40 -11.57
N PHE A 47 -3.81 -10.48 -12.52
CA PHE A 47 -4.68 -10.45 -13.71
C PHE A 47 -4.19 -11.36 -14.85
N GLY A 48 -3.15 -12.17 -14.64
CA GLY A 48 -2.58 -13.06 -15.66
C GLY A 48 -1.84 -12.32 -16.79
N ARG A 49 -1.46 -11.06 -16.59
CA ARG A 49 -0.75 -10.24 -17.58
C ARG A 49 0.76 -10.28 -17.34
N GLY A 50 1.52 -10.32 -18.44
CA GLY A 50 2.97 -10.12 -18.41
C GLY A 50 3.33 -8.65 -18.18
N THR A 51 4.42 -8.41 -17.46
CA THR A 51 4.80 -7.06 -17.00
C THR A 51 6.00 -6.47 -17.73
N GLY A 52 6.71 -7.21 -18.58
CA GLY A 52 7.95 -6.74 -19.25
C GLY A 52 9.12 -6.42 -18.29
N VAL A 53 8.83 -6.29 -17.00
CA VAL A 53 9.75 -6.11 -15.87
C VAL A 53 9.92 -7.45 -15.16
N GLY A 54 11.16 -7.75 -14.73
CA GLY A 54 11.50 -8.95 -13.98
C GLY A 54 10.80 -9.06 -12.62
N ASP A 55 10.83 -10.25 -12.02
CA ASP A 55 10.18 -10.54 -10.75
C ASP A 55 10.84 -9.74 -9.61
N SER A 56 10.04 -8.98 -8.84
CA SER A 56 10.53 -8.36 -7.62
C SER A 56 10.96 -9.42 -6.60
N ARG A 57 11.91 -9.08 -5.72
CA ARG A 57 12.41 -10.01 -4.69
C ARG A 57 11.29 -10.62 -3.86
N SER A 58 10.23 -9.85 -3.56
CA SER A 58 9.04 -10.35 -2.87
C SER A 58 8.37 -11.53 -3.58
N ILE A 59 8.27 -11.49 -4.92
CA ILE A 59 7.69 -12.58 -5.72
C ILE A 59 8.67 -13.76 -5.76
N GLN A 60 9.97 -13.50 -5.91
CA GLN A 60 10.99 -14.56 -5.97
C GLN A 60 11.06 -15.37 -4.66
N TYR A 61 10.99 -14.70 -3.50
CA TYR A 61 11.10 -15.37 -2.20
C TYR A 61 9.79 -15.97 -1.69
N MET A 62 8.66 -15.30 -1.91
CA MET A 62 7.37 -15.66 -1.28
C MET A 62 6.30 -16.13 -2.27
N GLY A 63 6.61 -16.12 -3.57
CA GLY A 63 5.64 -16.32 -4.64
C GLY A 63 4.66 -15.15 -4.78
N LEU A 64 3.80 -15.22 -5.79
CA LEU A 64 2.80 -14.18 -6.09
C LEU A 64 1.84 -13.95 -4.92
N PHE A 65 1.38 -15.03 -4.28
CA PHE A 65 0.46 -14.95 -3.15
C PHE A 65 1.11 -14.24 -1.94
N GLY A 66 2.32 -14.63 -1.56
CA GLY A 66 3.03 -14.01 -0.44
C GLY A 66 3.37 -12.55 -0.70
N ALA A 67 3.79 -12.22 -1.92
CA ALA A 67 4.03 -10.84 -2.34
C ALA A 67 2.75 -9.98 -2.28
N THR A 68 1.60 -10.55 -2.67
CA THR A 68 0.29 -9.88 -2.58
C THR A 68 -0.09 -9.61 -1.13
N LEU A 69 0.08 -10.60 -0.25
CA LEU A 69 -0.21 -10.44 1.17
C LEU A 69 0.69 -9.37 1.81
N LEU A 70 1.99 -9.41 1.50
CA LEU A 70 2.95 -8.41 1.98
C LEU A 70 2.59 -7.01 1.51
N MET A 71 2.25 -6.86 0.23
CA MET A 71 1.78 -5.60 -0.36
C MET A 71 0.54 -5.06 0.37
N LEU A 72 -0.46 -5.91 0.65
CA LEU A 72 -1.67 -5.49 1.36
C LEU A 72 -1.38 -5.10 2.82
N ILE A 73 -0.54 -5.86 3.53
CA ILE A 73 -0.16 -5.56 4.92
C ILE A 73 0.57 -4.23 5.00
N VAL A 74 1.60 -4.04 4.17
CA VAL A 74 2.41 -2.81 4.16
C VAL A 74 1.54 -1.59 3.86
N ASN A 75 0.70 -1.65 2.83
CA ASN A 75 -0.20 -0.53 2.49
C ASN A 75 -1.28 -0.30 3.54
N GLY A 76 -1.78 -1.35 4.18
CA GLY A 76 -2.69 -1.23 5.32
C GLY A 76 -2.05 -0.49 6.50
N LEU A 77 -0.80 -0.85 6.85
CA LEU A 77 -0.03 -0.16 7.89
C LEU A 77 0.21 1.31 7.54
N PHE A 78 0.59 1.61 6.30
CA PHE A 78 0.73 3.00 5.84
C PHE A 78 -0.58 3.78 5.92
N GLY A 79 -1.72 3.16 5.57
CA GLY A 79 -3.03 3.78 5.71
C GLY A 79 -3.36 4.13 7.16
N VAL A 80 -3.05 3.24 8.11
CA VAL A 80 -3.22 3.50 9.55
C VAL A 80 -2.31 4.66 10.01
N LEU A 81 -1.05 4.65 9.60
CA LEU A 81 -0.09 5.71 9.93
C LEU A 81 -0.52 7.06 9.35
N LEU A 82 -0.99 7.10 8.10
CA LEU A 82 -1.46 8.29 7.42
C LEU A 82 -2.64 8.93 8.17
N ILE A 83 -3.64 8.12 8.54
CA ILE A 83 -4.78 8.62 9.33
C ILE A 83 -4.33 9.12 10.71
N GLY A 84 -3.40 8.42 11.37
CA GLY A 84 -2.81 8.87 12.63
C GLY A 84 -2.12 10.23 12.49
N PHE A 85 -1.33 10.40 11.43
CA PHE A 85 -0.61 11.63 11.13
C PHE A 85 -1.56 12.80 10.81
N ILE A 86 -2.57 12.59 9.98
CA ILE A 86 -3.59 13.62 9.67
C ILE A 86 -4.30 14.09 10.95
N LYS A 87 -4.68 13.17 11.84
CA LYS A 87 -5.30 13.51 13.13
C LYS A 87 -4.37 14.34 14.01
N LEU A 88 -3.09 13.98 14.06
CA LEU A 88 -2.09 14.72 14.83
C LEU A 88 -1.95 16.16 14.31
N LEU A 89 -1.89 16.35 12.99
CA LEU A 89 -1.84 17.68 12.38
C LEU A 89 -3.10 18.51 12.70
N ILE A 90 -4.29 17.92 12.55
CA ILE A 90 -5.55 18.61 12.90
C ILE A 90 -5.53 19.03 14.37
N GLY A 91 -5.06 18.15 15.25
CA GLY A 91 -4.93 18.42 16.68
C GLY A 91 -3.95 19.57 16.98
N LEU A 92 -2.82 19.63 16.29
CA LEU A 92 -1.85 20.73 16.44
C LEU A 92 -2.39 22.07 15.93
N VAL A 93 -3.16 22.07 14.84
CA VAL A 93 -3.72 23.30 14.25
C VAL A 93 -4.90 23.86 15.05
N HIS A 94 -5.63 23.01 15.77
CA HIS A 94 -6.78 23.39 16.59
C HIS A 94 -6.49 23.41 18.11
N ALA A 95 -5.21 23.28 18.50
CA ALA A 95 -4.74 23.47 19.87
C ALA A 95 -4.37 24.94 20.10
#